data_AF-A0A6N3F7R6-F1
#
_entry.id   AF-A0A6N3F7R6-F1
#
_cell.length_a   1.000
_cell.length_b   1.000
_cell.length_c   1.000
_cell.angle_alpha   90.00
_cell.angle_beta   90.00
_cell.angle_gamma   90.00
#
_symmetry.space_group_name_H-M   'P 1'
#
loop_
_entity.id
_entity.type
_entity.pdbx_description
1 polymer ?
#
loop_
_entity_poly.entity_id
_entity_poly.type
_entity_poly.pdbx_seq_one_letter_code
_entity_poly.pdbx_strand_id
1 'polypeptide(L)'
;MDDIDLVSLKQYRQLFSLSKPDRPWLALDDLSLLKKLGGYRIDRQTGEEGFTLAGLLMFGKGESITDVECCPDFFPDFQEKLNPDLRWTNRIMPDGTWEANLFQFYRLVLPRLQTILPKPFVLENNIRRDEMPTHVAVREALINLCIHADYSENASLLVQLYKDKMVFSNPGTLLVSKAQYYQGGESVCRNKSLQTMFMMIGTAEKVGSGVDKILAGWKDANWRKPILTTKSQPDKCTLTMMLESVLDEQVEKTLTEKFGSNILHIGHNPLPILNMACVDGSVTNESLRYSLDVHKAEIGNILKEMCKKGLLQSEGHGRGTTYRIPGLKNITAANIATSDINVVTSGINIATSDINIATPDINVATSDTKRRMKYETMRDLITRIVNNWTSLADISVLVCRNPTYLRNHILPRMIAEGSLEMMFPNLPNHPQQKYKSKSISQASIHQKA
;
A
#
# COMPACT_ATOMS: atom_id res chain seq x y z
N MET A 1 -22.40 -26.12 27.54
CA MET A 1 -21.33 -25.24 28.08
C MET A 1 -19.97 -25.91 27.98
N ASP A 2 -19.91 -27.24 27.93
CA ASP A 2 -18.65 -27.99 27.86
C ASP A 2 -17.82 -27.72 26.60
N ASP A 3 -18.44 -27.29 25.51
CA ASP A 3 -17.76 -26.90 24.27
C ASP A 3 -17.07 -25.53 24.33
N ILE A 4 -17.32 -24.75 25.39
CA ILE A 4 -16.78 -23.40 25.55
C ILE A 4 -15.59 -23.44 26.49
N ASP A 5 -14.50 -22.80 26.07
CA ASP A 5 -13.40 -22.46 26.95
C ASP A 5 -13.80 -21.32 27.90
N LEU A 6 -14.08 -21.70 29.15
CA LEU A 6 -14.45 -20.77 30.21
C LEU A 6 -13.32 -19.77 30.53
N VAL A 7 -12.06 -20.11 30.28
CA VAL A 7 -10.93 -19.19 30.49
C VAL A 7 -11.04 -18.03 29.50
N SER A 8 -11.25 -18.32 28.22
CA SER A 8 -11.51 -17.32 27.17
C SER A 8 -12.71 -16.45 27.51
N LEU A 9 -13.84 -17.04 27.92
CA LEU A 9 -15.03 -16.27 28.25
C LEU A 9 -14.84 -15.33 29.45
N LYS A 10 -14.17 -15.81 30.51
CA LYS A 10 -13.87 -14.98 31.69
C LYS A 10 -12.94 -13.82 31.34
N GLN A 11 -11.91 -14.08 30.55
CA GLN A 11 -11.00 -13.06 30.07
C GLN A 11 -11.69 -12.04 29.15
N TYR A 12 -12.61 -12.49 28.28
CA TYR A 12 -13.43 -11.62 27.46
C TYR A 12 -14.29 -10.70 28.31
N ARG A 13 -14.95 -11.22 29.35
CA ARG A 13 -15.73 -10.41 30.30
C ARG A 13 -14.91 -9.32 30.98
N GLN A 14 -13.66 -9.61 31.34
CA GLN A 14 -12.76 -8.61 31.91
C GLN A 14 -12.54 -7.45 30.92
N LEU A 15 -12.18 -7.75 29.67
CA LEU A 15 -12.02 -6.73 28.63
C LEU A 15 -13.32 -5.99 28.32
N PHE A 16 -14.45 -6.70 28.29
CA PHE A 16 -15.76 -6.10 28.09
C PHE A 16 -16.11 -5.10 29.21
N SER A 17 -15.84 -5.45 30.47
CA SER A 17 -16.07 -4.56 31.62
C SER A 17 -15.21 -3.30 31.57
N LEU A 18 -13.97 -3.43 31.10
CA LEU A 18 -13.05 -2.29 30.94
C LEU A 18 -13.48 -1.37 29.79
N SER A 19 -13.95 -1.94 28.67
CA SER A 19 -14.38 -1.15 27.50
C SER A 19 -15.74 -0.47 27.72
N LYS A 20 -16.64 -1.13 28.46
CA LYS A 20 -18.05 -0.73 28.59
C LYS A 20 -18.58 -0.87 30.03
N PRO A 21 -18.07 -0.07 30.99
CA PRO A 21 -18.35 -0.25 32.41
C PRO A 21 -19.84 -0.09 32.77
N ASP A 22 -20.60 0.74 32.05
CA ASP A 22 -22.00 1.03 32.37
C ASP A 22 -23.02 0.12 31.64
N ARG A 23 -22.56 -0.96 30.98
CA ARG A 23 -23.46 -1.82 30.22
C ARG A 23 -24.26 -2.76 31.13
N PRO A 24 -25.59 -2.84 30.99
CA PRO A 24 -26.41 -3.78 31.76
C PRO A 24 -26.02 -5.26 31.60
N TRP A 25 -25.32 -5.60 30.51
CA TRP A 25 -24.92 -6.97 30.21
C TRP A 25 -23.88 -7.53 31.17
N LEU A 26 -23.18 -6.67 31.92
CA LEU A 26 -22.16 -7.10 32.89
C LEU A 26 -22.76 -7.92 34.05
N ALA A 27 -24.02 -7.68 34.40
CA ALA A 27 -24.74 -8.39 35.45
C ALA A 27 -25.32 -9.75 35.00
N LEU A 28 -25.26 -10.07 33.70
CA LEU A 28 -25.79 -11.33 33.18
C LEU A 28 -24.88 -12.50 33.54
N ASP A 29 -25.46 -13.69 33.69
CA ASP A 29 -24.72 -14.95 33.68
C ASP A 29 -24.11 -15.25 32.29
N ASP A 30 -23.21 -16.22 32.22
CA ASP A 30 -22.45 -16.54 31.01
C ASP A 30 -23.32 -16.91 29.82
N LEU A 31 -24.34 -17.73 30.02
CA LEU A 31 -25.21 -18.15 28.93
C LEU A 31 -26.07 -16.98 28.44
N SER A 32 -26.60 -16.17 29.36
CA SER A 32 -27.35 -14.96 29.03
C SER A 32 -26.50 -13.93 28.28
N LEU A 33 -25.23 -13.77 28.67
CA LEU A 33 -24.29 -12.92 27.94
C LEU A 33 -24.03 -13.46 26.53
N LEU A 34 -23.77 -14.77 26.39
CA LEU A 34 -23.56 -15.41 25.08
C LEU A 34 -24.79 -15.28 24.17
N LYS A 35 -26.01 -15.35 24.73
CA LYS A 35 -27.26 -15.05 24.00
C LYS A 35 -27.28 -13.61 23.47
N LYS A 36 -26.89 -12.62 24.29
CA LYS A 36 -26.82 -11.21 23.87
C LYS A 36 -25.74 -10.94 22.82
N LEU A 37 -24.61 -11.65 22.92
CA LEU A 37 -23.51 -11.59 21.95
C LEU A 37 -23.79 -12.36 20.65
N GLY A 38 -24.86 -13.15 20.61
CA GLY A 38 -25.20 -14.00 19.46
C GLY A 38 -24.36 -15.27 19.34
N GLY A 39 -23.65 -15.64 20.41
CA GLY A 39 -22.88 -16.89 20.53
C GLY A 39 -23.73 -18.11 20.92
N TYR A 40 -24.95 -17.88 21.42
CA TYR A 40 -25.93 -18.93 21.71
C TYR A 40 -27.30 -18.49 21.22
N ARG A 41 -28.08 -19.42 20.64
CA ARG A 41 -29.41 -19.12 20.09
C ARG A 41 -30.40 -20.25 20.37
N ILE A 42 -31.67 -19.88 20.33
CA ILE A 42 -32.82 -20.78 20.34
C ILE A 42 -33.55 -20.54 19.03
N ASP A 43 -33.71 -21.58 18.22
CA ASP A 43 -34.55 -21.54 17.04
C ASP A 43 -36.01 -21.44 17.48
N ARG A 44 -36.73 -20.43 16.99
CA ARG A 44 -38.11 -20.17 17.42
C ARG A 44 -39.13 -21.11 16.81
N GLN A 45 -38.79 -21.75 15.69
CA GLN A 45 -39.67 -22.66 14.98
C GLN A 45 -39.49 -24.09 15.50
N THR A 46 -38.24 -24.55 15.61
CA THR A 46 -37.95 -25.93 16.04
C THR A 46 -37.85 -26.06 17.56
N GLY A 47 -37.54 -24.97 18.27
CA GLY A 47 -37.26 -24.99 19.71
C GLY A 47 -35.85 -25.48 20.05
N GLU A 48 -35.06 -25.86 19.05
CA GLU A 48 -33.69 -26.31 19.25
C GLU A 48 -32.82 -25.15 19.75
N GLU A 49 -31.95 -25.44 20.71
CA GLU A 49 -31.02 -24.47 21.26
C GLU A 49 -29.59 -24.97 21.24
N GLY A 50 -28.65 -24.05 21.03
CA GLY A 50 -27.25 -24.41 20.90
C GLY A 50 -26.33 -23.21 20.70
N PHE A 51 -25.04 -23.50 20.75
CA PHE A 51 -24.03 -22.53 20.38
C PHE A 51 -24.08 -22.28 18.87
N THR A 52 -23.92 -21.02 18.49
CA THR A 52 -23.74 -20.68 17.09
C THR A 52 -22.30 -20.96 16.68
N LEU A 53 -22.06 -21.13 15.38
CA LEU A 53 -20.69 -21.20 14.84
C LEU A 53 -19.83 -20.00 15.32
N ALA A 54 -20.39 -18.79 15.40
CA ALA A 54 -19.69 -17.63 15.93
C ALA A 54 -19.34 -17.76 17.42
N GLY A 55 -20.21 -18.37 18.23
CA GLY A 55 -19.95 -18.65 19.64
C GLY A 55 -18.79 -19.64 19.82
N LEU A 56 -18.81 -20.72 19.05
CA LEU A 56 -17.73 -21.73 19.03
C LEU A 56 -16.43 -21.12 18.50
N LEU A 57 -16.44 -20.44 17.36
CA LEU A 57 -15.24 -19.78 16.83
C LEU A 57 -14.63 -18.78 17.82
N MET A 58 -15.46 -18.02 18.55
CA MET A 58 -14.97 -16.97 19.45
C MET A 58 -14.49 -17.52 20.80
N PHE A 59 -15.17 -18.50 21.37
CA PHE A 59 -14.94 -18.95 22.76
C PHE A 59 -14.83 -20.46 22.92
N GLY A 60 -14.99 -21.23 21.85
CA GLY A 60 -14.98 -22.69 21.88
C GLY A 60 -13.62 -23.27 22.26
N LYS A 61 -13.64 -24.53 22.68
CA LYS A 61 -12.43 -25.35 22.73
C LYS A 61 -11.97 -25.70 21.32
N GLY A 62 -10.67 -25.92 21.14
CA GLY A 62 -10.11 -26.30 19.84
C GLY A 62 -10.85 -27.48 19.21
N GLU A 63 -11.06 -28.55 19.99
CA GLU A 63 -11.77 -29.76 19.55
C GLU A 63 -13.21 -29.50 19.11
N SER A 64 -13.95 -28.66 19.84
CA SER A 64 -15.34 -28.31 19.51
C SER A 64 -15.44 -27.46 18.24
N ILE A 65 -14.43 -26.63 17.96
CA ILE A 65 -14.40 -25.81 16.75
C ILE A 65 -14.07 -26.65 15.52
N THR A 66 -13.08 -27.53 15.64
CA THR A 66 -12.61 -28.39 14.53
C THR A 66 -13.42 -29.68 14.39
N ASP A 67 -14.54 -29.80 15.11
CA ASP A 67 -15.49 -30.88 14.89
C ASP A 67 -15.98 -30.87 13.42
N VAL A 68 -16.26 -32.06 12.89
CA VAL A 68 -16.66 -32.26 11.50
C VAL A 68 -17.95 -31.50 11.16
N GLU A 69 -18.85 -31.37 12.13
CA GLU A 69 -20.13 -30.68 11.98
C GLU A 69 -20.02 -29.16 12.23
N CYS A 70 -18.84 -28.67 12.62
CA CYS A 70 -18.61 -27.26 12.94
C CYS A 70 -17.71 -26.55 11.91
N CYS A 71 -16.39 -26.68 12.03
CA CYS A 71 -15.43 -25.98 11.18
C CYS A 71 -14.09 -26.74 11.13
N PRO A 72 -14.05 -27.92 10.49
CA PRO A 72 -12.91 -28.85 10.58
C PRO A 72 -11.59 -28.28 10.06
N ASP A 73 -11.64 -27.37 9.07
CA ASP A 73 -10.47 -26.71 8.50
C ASP A 73 -10.07 -25.40 9.22
N PHE A 74 -10.63 -25.14 10.40
CA PHE A 74 -10.31 -23.93 11.16
C PHE A 74 -8.85 -23.93 11.62
N PHE A 75 -8.07 -22.99 11.07
CA PHE A 75 -6.64 -22.93 11.35
C PHE A 75 -6.15 -21.49 11.41
N PRO A 76 -6.15 -20.86 12.61
CA PRO A 76 -5.54 -19.55 12.81
C PRO A 76 -4.01 -19.65 12.95
N ASP A 77 -3.27 -19.10 11.98
CA ASP A 77 -1.80 -19.15 11.92
C ASP A 77 -1.20 -17.74 11.89
N PHE A 78 -0.33 -17.46 12.85
CA PHE A 78 0.51 -16.27 12.85
C PHE A 78 1.97 -16.69 12.67
N GLN A 79 2.64 -16.10 11.67
CA GLN A 79 4.04 -16.36 11.35
C GLN A 79 4.84 -15.06 11.43
N GLU A 80 5.78 -14.98 12.37
CA GLU A 80 6.72 -13.89 12.48
C GLU A 80 8.01 -14.23 11.73
N LYS A 81 8.45 -13.35 10.83
CA LYS A 81 9.57 -13.55 9.89
C LYS A 81 10.49 -12.34 9.91
N LEU A 82 11.04 -12.02 11.08
CA LEU A 82 11.93 -10.87 11.26
C LEU A 82 13.40 -11.20 10.90
N ASN A 83 13.78 -12.48 10.90
CA ASN A 83 15.10 -12.93 10.48
C ASN A 83 15.00 -13.65 9.11
N PRO A 84 15.65 -13.17 8.04
CA PRO A 84 15.67 -13.82 6.73
C PRO A 84 16.23 -15.25 6.73
N ASP A 85 17.13 -15.57 7.67
CA ASP A 85 17.77 -16.89 7.75
C ASP A 85 16.88 -17.94 8.41
N LEU A 86 15.82 -17.50 9.10
CA LEU A 86 14.88 -18.39 9.78
C LEU A 86 13.58 -18.48 8.98
N ARG A 87 12.99 -19.69 8.94
CA ARG A 87 11.66 -19.87 8.34
C ARG A 87 10.59 -19.03 9.05
N TRP A 88 10.71 -18.93 10.38
CA TRP A 88 9.97 -18.04 11.26
C TRP A 88 10.79 -17.78 12.53
N THR A 89 10.78 -16.55 13.05
CA THR A 89 11.32 -16.19 14.37
C THR A 89 10.34 -16.53 15.49
N ASN A 90 9.04 -16.52 15.18
CA ASN A 90 7.98 -16.96 16.08
C ASN A 90 6.81 -17.48 15.25
N ARG A 91 6.06 -18.45 15.78
CA ARG A 91 4.81 -18.91 15.18
C ARG A 91 3.80 -19.18 16.27
N ILE A 92 2.57 -18.68 16.09
CA ILE A 92 1.43 -19.00 16.94
C ILE A 92 0.45 -19.75 16.05
N MET A 93 0.26 -21.03 16.34
CA MET A 93 -0.65 -21.91 15.62
C MET A 93 -1.35 -22.83 16.63
N PRO A 94 -2.40 -23.56 16.24
CA PRO A 94 -3.02 -24.57 17.09
C PRO A 94 -2.02 -25.72 17.33
N ASP A 95 -1.28 -25.67 18.43
CA ASP A 95 -0.26 -26.65 18.83
C ASP A 95 -0.57 -27.32 20.19
N GLY A 96 -1.74 -27.02 20.76
CA GLY A 96 -2.18 -27.53 22.06
C GLY A 96 -1.67 -26.75 23.26
N THR A 97 -0.88 -25.69 23.08
CA THR A 97 -0.42 -24.84 24.20
C THR A 97 -1.42 -23.79 24.63
N TRP A 98 -2.47 -23.57 23.83
CA TRP A 98 -3.56 -22.62 24.05
C TRP A 98 -4.84 -23.09 23.34
N GLU A 99 -6.00 -22.61 23.78
CA GLU A 99 -7.28 -22.90 23.14
C GLU A 99 -7.44 -22.09 21.86
N ALA A 100 -7.50 -22.78 20.71
CA ALA A 100 -7.34 -22.20 19.38
C ALA A 100 -8.46 -21.27 18.90
N ASN A 101 -9.33 -20.74 19.77
CA ASN A 101 -10.41 -19.84 19.40
C ASN A 101 -9.92 -18.43 18.97
N LEU A 102 -10.80 -17.71 18.28
CA LEU A 102 -10.51 -16.37 17.74
C LEU A 102 -10.17 -15.35 18.83
N PHE A 103 -10.76 -15.48 20.02
CA PHE A 103 -10.47 -14.56 21.11
C PHE A 103 -9.02 -14.72 21.61
N GLN A 104 -8.56 -15.94 21.86
CA GLN A 104 -7.18 -16.19 22.24
C GLN A 104 -6.22 -15.83 21.11
N PHE A 105 -6.54 -16.17 19.87
CA PHE A 105 -5.72 -15.81 18.71
C PHE A 105 -5.53 -14.29 18.64
N TYR A 106 -6.62 -13.51 18.76
CA TYR A 106 -6.58 -12.06 18.82
C TYR A 106 -5.69 -11.55 19.96
N ARG A 107 -5.85 -12.11 21.17
CA ARG A 107 -5.08 -11.71 22.36
C ARG A 107 -3.58 -11.99 22.23
N LEU A 108 -3.21 -13.10 21.60
CA LEU A 108 -1.81 -13.51 21.45
C LEU A 108 -1.12 -12.76 20.30
N VAL A 109 -1.84 -12.53 19.20
CA VAL A 109 -1.29 -11.94 17.97
C VAL A 109 -1.24 -10.42 18.00
N LEU A 110 -2.28 -9.74 18.52
CA LEU A 110 -2.34 -8.28 18.50
C LEU A 110 -1.13 -7.60 19.16
N PRO A 111 -0.67 -8.00 20.37
CA PRO A 111 0.49 -7.37 20.99
C PRO A 111 1.77 -7.55 20.18
N ARG A 112 1.93 -8.69 19.50
CA ARG A 112 3.09 -8.96 18.64
C ARG A 112 3.12 -8.02 17.44
N LEU A 113 1.98 -7.87 16.76
CA LEU A 113 1.85 -6.93 15.65
C LEU A 113 2.08 -5.48 16.08
N GLN A 114 1.59 -5.07 17.26
CA GLN A 114 1.75 -3.69 17.73
C GLN A 114 3.15 -3.38 18.28
N THR A 115 3.97 -4.39 18.61
CA THR A 115 5.30 -4.17 19.19
C THR A 115 6.30 -3.58 18.18
N ILE A 116 6.14 -3.85 16.88
CA ILE A 116 7.00 -3.29 15.83
C ILE A 116 6.62 -1.84 15.46
N LEU A 117 5.44 -1.38 15.85
CA LEU A 117 4.99 -0.03 15.53
C LEU A 117 5.75 1.00 16.37
N PRO A 118 6.12 2.16 15.79
CA PRO A 118 6.72 3.25 16.55
C PRO A 118 5.82 3.69 17.71
N LYS A 119 6.41 3.86 18.90
CA LYS A 119 5.72 4.36 20.10
C LYS A 119 6.32 5.72 20.50
N PRO A 120 5.90 6.83 19.87
CA PRO A 120 6.35 8.15 20.28
C PRO A 120 5.84 8.46 21.70
N PHE A 121 6.65 9.14 22.49
CA PHE A 121 6.25 9.60 23.83
C PHE A 121 5.36 10.85 23.67
N VAL A 122 4.05 10.66 23.61
CA VAL A 122 3.07 11.75 23.54
C VAL A 122 2.29 11.81 24.84
N LEU A 123 2.32 12.98 25.50
CA LEU A 123 1.51 13.25 26.69
C LEU A 123 0.26 14.03 26.26
N GLU A 124 -0.91 13.57 26.69
CA GLU A 124 -2.19 14.25 26.52
C GLU A 124 -2.82 14.40 27.91
N ASN A 125 -3.02 15.64 28.38
CA ASN A 125 -3.49 15.94 29.74
C ASN A 125 -2.65 15.29 30.86
N ASN A 126 -1.32 15.26 30.73
CA ASN A 126 -0.38 14.54 31.61
C ASN A 126 -0.55 13.01 31.65
N ILE A 127 -1.37 12.44 30.76
CA ILE A 127 -1.53 11.00 30.57
C ILE A 127 -0.79 10.60 29.30
N ARG A 128 0.01 9.54 29.39
CA ARG A 128 0.72 9.00 28.22
C ARG A 128 -0.31 8.43 27.24
N ARG A 129 -0.30 8.91 26.00
CA ARG A 129 -1.09 8.34 24.91
C ARG A 129 -0.33 7.14 24.36
N ASP A 130 -0.70 5.95 24.83
CA ASP A 130 -0.05 4.70 24.41
C ASP A 130 -0.55 4.18 23.05
N GLU A 131 -1.68 4.69 22.55
CA GLU A 131 -2.30 4.20 21.32
C GLU A 131 -2.29 5.26 20.20
N MET A 132 -1.52 4.98 19.14
CA MET A 132 -1.45 5.78 17.91
C MET A 132 -2.48 5.30 16.86
N PRO A 133 -2.82 6.12 15.85
CA PRO A 133 -3.68 5.69 14.75
C PRO A 133 -3.22 4.40 14.06
N THR A 134 -1.91 4.16 13.97
CA THR A 134 -1.33 2.89 13.47
C THR A 134 -1.72 1.67 14.30
N HIS A 135 -1.79 1.81 15.62
CA HIS A 135 -2.18 0.72 16.53
C HIS A 135 -3.67 0.38 16.36
N VAL A 136 -4.50 1.41 16.17
CA VAL A 136 -5.93 1.25 15.82
C VAL A 136 -6.07 0.54 14.48
N ALA A 137 -5.30 0.94 13.47
CA ALA A 137 -5.31 0.32 12.16
C ALA A 137 -4.89 -1.15 12.17
N VAL A 138 -3.84 -1.53 12.91
CA VAL A 138 -3.44 -2.94 13.06
C VAL A 138 -4.51 -3.76 13.77
N ARG A 139 -5.10 -3.23 14.84
CA ARG A 139 -6.22 -3.89 15.53
C ARG A 139 -7.38 -4.14 14.58
N GLU A 140 -7.74 -3.13 13.81
CA GLU A 140 -8.85 -3.22 12.86
C GLU A 140 -8.57 -4.19 11.71
N ALA A 141 -7.33 -4.25 11.22
CA ALA A 141 -6.92 -5.24 10.23
C ALA A 141 -7.04 -6.68 10.75
N LEU A 142 -6.63 -6.93 12.00
CA LEU A 142 -6.77 -8.23 12.65
C LEU A 142 -8.24 -8.60 12.92
N ILE A 143 -9.06 -7.64 13.36
CA ILE A 143 -10.50 -7.87 13.52
C ILE A 143 -11.14 -8.19 12.16
N ASN A 144 -10.80 -7.43 11.12
CA ASN A 144 -11.32 -7.65 9.77
C ASN A 144 -10.96 -9.03 9.22
N LEU A 145 -9.74 -9.51 9.49
CA LEU A 145 -9.33 -10.88 9.18
C LEU A 145 -10.31 -11.90 9.78
N CYS A 146 -10.69 -11.75 11.05
CA CYS A 146 -11.60 -12.66 11.73
C CYS A 146 -13.05 -12.52 11.28
N ILE A 147 -13.59 -11.30 11.16
CA ILE A 147 -15.04 -11.13 10.94
C ILE A 147 -15.46 -11.27 9.47
N HIS A 148 -14.52 -11.14 8.52
CA HIS A 148 -14.81 -11.29 7.09
C HIS A 148 -14.37 -12.63 6.50
N ALA A 149 -13.71 -13.48 7.27
CA ALA A 149 -13.36 -14.83 6.86
C ALA A 149 -14.60 -15.67 6.52
N ASP A 150 -14.46 -16.48 5.48
CA ASP A 150 -15.43 -17.51 5.14
C ASP A 150 -15.13 -18.81 5.89
N TYR A 151 -15.95 -19.13 6.88
CA TYR A 151 -15.75 -20.30 7.75
C TYR A 151 -16.46 -21.56 7.23
N SER A 152 -17.17 -21.50 6.10
CA SER A 152 -17.79 -22.67 5.48
C SER A 152 -16.87 -23.45 4.54
N GLU A 153 -15.71 -22.88 4.18
CA GLU A 153 -14.68 -23.54 3.36
C GLU A 153 -13.39 -23.72 4.16
N ASN A 154 -12.25 -23.92 3.49
CA ASN A 154 -10.94 -24.03 4.12
C ASN A 154 -10.64 -22.78 5.00
N ALA A 155 -10.94 -22.90 6.29
CA ALA A 155 -11.00 -21.80 7.25
C ALA A 155 -9.63 -21.39 7.82
N SER A 156 -8.61 -21.36 6.95
CA SER A 156 -7.25 -21.00 7.32
C SER A 156 -7.02 -19.49 7.33
N LEU A 157 -6.90 -18.92 8.53
CA LEU A 157 -6.52 -17.53 8.73
C LEU A 157 -5.01 -17.43 8.81
N LEU A 158 -4.39 -16.57 8.01
CA LEU A 158 -2.95 -16.40 8.01
C LEU A 158 -2.58 -14.93 8.25
N VAL A 159 -1.78 -14.70 9.29
CA VAL A 159 -1.12 -13.43 9.57
C VAL A 159 0.38 -13.63 9.43
N GLN A 160 1.04 -12.80 8.62
CA GLN A 160 2.49 -12.82 8.48
C GLN A 160 3.07 -11.46 8.82
N LEU A 161 4.03 -11.45 9.75
CA LEU A 161 4.76 -10.25 10.14
C LEU A 161 6.19 -10.32 9.59
N TYR A 162 6.53 -9.38 8.73
CA TYR A 162 7.88 -9.17 8.20
C TYR A 162 8.47 -7.88 8.76
N LYS A 163 9.76 -7.63 8.50
CA LYS A 163 10.42 -6.35 8.84
C LYS A 163 9.77 -5.15 8.15
N ASP A 164 9.33 -5.34 6.91
CA ASP A 164 8.85 -4.30 6.00
C ASP A 164 7.33 -4.25 5.86
N LYS A 165 6.60 -5.26 6.36
CA LYS A 165 5.15 -5.35 6.14
C LYS A 165 4.42 -6.32 7.08
N MET A 166 3.11 -6.14 7.16
CA MET A 166 2.16 -7.08 7.73
C MET A 166 1.22 -7.59 6.63
N VAL A 167 0.96 -8.89 6.61
CA VAL A 167 0.07 -9.52 5.63
C VAL A 167 -1.04 -10.26 6.37
N PHE A 168 -2.29 -9.89 6.10
CA PHE A 168 -3.49 -10.51 6.66
C PHE A 168 -4.21 -11.22 5.53
N SER A 169 -4.47 -12.51 5.69
CA SER A 169 -4.97 -13.35 4.62
C SER A 169 -6.04 -14.31 5.11
N ASN A 170 -7.28 -14.12 4.67
CA ASN A 170 -8.44 -14.90 5.07
C ASN A 170 -9.12 -15.55 3.86
N PRO A 171 -9.82 -16.68 4.06
CA PRO A 171 -10.58 -17.35 3.01
C PRO A 171 -11.80 -16.53 2.61
N GLY A 172 -12.26 -16.78 1.38
CA GLY A 172 -13.46 -16.22 0.80
C GLY A 172 -13.23 -15.01 -0.09
N THR A 173 -14.35 -14.46 -0.57
CA THR A 173 -14.40 -13.36 -1.52
C THR A 173 -14.72 -12.02 -0.87
N LEU A 174 -14.32 -10.95 -1.55
CA LEU A 174 -14.64 -9.58 -1.15
C LEU A 174 -16.12 -9.29 -1.45
N LEU A 175 -16.89 -8.92 -0.43
CA LEU A 175 -18.33 -8.65 -0.54
C LEU A 175 -18.67 -7.26 -1.10
N VAL A 176 -17.66 -6.44 -1.34
CA VAL A 176 -17.75 -5.11 -1.95
C VAL A 176 -16.74 -5.00 -3.09
N SER A 177 -16.92 -4.07 -4.01
CA SER A 177 -15.87 -3.82 -5.00
C SER A 177 -14.61 -3.24 -4.34
N LYS A 178 -13.44 -3.41 -4.97
CA LYS A 178 -12.20 -2.76 -4.49
C LYS A 178 -12.34 -1.23 -4.45
N ALA A 179 -13.11 -0.65 -5.36
CA ALA A 179 -13.39 0.79 -5.37
C ALA A 179 -14.17 1.22 -4.12
N GLN A 180 -15.26 0.52 -3.80
CA GLN A 180 -16.03 0.75 -2.56
C GLN A 180 -15.18 0.55 -1.31
N TYR A 181 -14.36 -0.50 -1.28
CA TYR A 181 -13.43 -0.75 -0.18
C TYR A 181 -12.54 0.46 0.11
N TYR A 182 -11.93 1.06 -0.92
CA TYR A 182 -11.04 2.21 -0.75
C TYR A 182 -11.75 3.56 -0.62
N GLN A 183 -12.99 3.67 -1.07
CA GLN A 183 -13.81 4.87 -0.91
C GLN A 183 -14.35 4.98 0.52
N GLY A 184 -14.49 3.85 1.22
CA GLY A 184 -15.03 3.82 2.57
C GLY A 184 -16.55 3.96 2.59
N GLY A 185 -17.13 4.05 3.80
CA GLY A 185 -18.56 4.29 4.01
C GLY A 185 -19.50 3.10 3.78
N GLU A 186 -19.15 2.14 2.91
CA GLU A 186 -19.90 0.89 2.72
C GLU A 186 -19.10 -0.31 3.19
N SER A 187 -19.66 -1.09 4.12
CA SER A 187 -19.06 -2.33 4.60
C SER A 187 -20.13 -3.40 4.80
N VAL A 188 -19.94 -4.55 4.16
CA VAL A 188 -20.79 -5.72 4.31
C VAL A 188 -20.04 -6.76 5.13
N CYS A 189 -20.49 -6.98 6.36
CA CYS A 189 -19.90 -7.97 7.26
C CYS A 189 -20.55 -9.36 7.06
N ARG A 190 -19.70 -10.37 6.84
CA ARG A 190 -20.11 -11.78 6.72
C ARG A 190 -20.55 -12.32 8.08
N ASN A 191 -19.75 -12.11 9.13
CA ASN A 191 -19.98 -12.67 10.45
C ASN A 191 -20.45 -11.59 11.47
N LYS A 192 -21.74 -11.22 11.42
CA LYS A 192 -22.32 -10.16 12.27
C LYS A 192 -22.22 -10.43 13.78
N SER A 193 -22.33 -11.69 14.21
CA SER A 193 -22.15 -12.06 15.62
C SER A 193 -20.70 -11.82 16.07
N LEU A 194 -19.71 -12.27 15.28
CA LEU A 194 -18.29 -12.02 15.57
C LEU A 194 -17.97 -10.52 15.59
N GLN A 195 -18.50 -9.75 14.63
CA GLN A 195 -18.39 -8.29 14.62
C GLN A 195 -18.93 -7.68 15.92
N THR A 196 -20.10 -8.13 16.38
CA THR A 196 -20.68 -7.68 17.64
C THR A 196 -19.75 -8.00 18.82
N MET A 197 -19.22 -9.22 18.88
CA MET A 197 -18.33 -9.65 19.95
C MET A 197 -17.03 -8.81 19.99
N PHE A 198 -16.39 -8.55 18.85
CA PHE A 198 -15.20 -7.69 18.81
C PHE A 198 -15.52 -6.22 19.14
N MET A 199 -16.65 -5.69 18.66
CA MET A 199 -17.08 -4.32 18.96
C MET A 199 -17.32 -4.10 20.46
N MET A 200 -17.75 -5.12 21.21
CA MET A 200 -17.99 -5.00 22.65
C MET A 200 -16.69 -4.89 23.46
N ILE A 201 -15.59 -5.47 22.99
CA ILE A 201 -14.27 -5.37 23.65
C ILE A 201 -13.37 -4.29 23.04
N GLY A 202 -13.72 -3.73 21.88
CA GLY A 202 -13.00 -2.63 21.25
C GLY A 202 -13.25 -1.27 21.92
N THR A 203 -12.30 -0.35 21.79
CA THR A 203 -12.47 1.06 22.19
C THR A 203 -13.60 1.70 21.39
N ALA A 204 -14.35 2.59 22.03
CA ALA A 204 -15.73 2.98 21.72
C ALA A 204 -15.99 3.76 20.40
N GLU A 205 -15.30 3.47 19.31
CA GLU A 205 -15.38 4.27 18.09
C GLU A 205 -16.35 3.65 17.08
N LYS A 206 -17.61 4.08 17.20
CA LYS A 206 -18.74 3.69 16.34
C LYS A 206 -18.85 4.53 15.05
N VAL A 207 -17.83 5.31 14.68
CA VAL A 207 -17.88 6.24 13.54
C VAL A 207 -16.83 5.84 12.51
N GLY A 208 -17.26 5.63 11.26
CA GLY A 208 -16.42 5.19 10.14
C GLY A 208 -16.42 3.67 9.92
N SER A 209 -16.14 3.24 8.68
CA SER A 209 -15.91 1.82 8.39
C SER A 209 -14.56 1.38 8.98
N GLY A 210 -14.39 0.08 9.26
CA GLY A 210 -13.11 -0.45 9.72
C GLY A 210 -11.96 -0.14 8.76
N VAL A 211 -12.24 -0.12 7.46
CA VAL A 211 -11.26 0.21 6.43
C VAL A 211 -10.78 1.65 6.54
N ASP A 212 -11.65 2.59 6.90
CA ASP A 212 -11.29 4.00 7.08
C ASP A 212 -10.23 4.18 8.17
N LYS A 213 -10.36 3.43 9.27
CA LYS A 213 -9.37 3.45 10.36
C LYS A 213 -8.03 2.86 9.92
N ILE A 214 -8.06 1.78 9.14
CA ILE A 214 -6.84 1.17 8.56
C ILE A 214 -6.12 2.18 7.67
N LEU A 215 -6.85 2.78 6.72
CA LEU A 215 -6.29 3.74 5.77
C LEU A 215 -5.82 5.01 6.48
N ALA A 216 -6.60 5.54 7.42
CA ALA A 216 -6.24 6.72 8.20
C ALA A 216 -4.99 6.50 9.05
N GLY A 217 -4.88 5.35 9.73
CA GLY A 217 -3.71 5.05 10.56
C GLY A 217 -2.43 4.90 9.75
N TRP A 218 -2.50 4.28 8.57
CA TRP A 218 -1.35 4.17 7.66
C TRP A 218 -0.97 5.52 7.03
N LYS A 219 -1.98 6.31 6.69
CA LYS A 219 -1.84 7.65 6.14
C LYS A 219 -1.20 8.61 7.14
N ASP A 220 -1.56 8.51 8.42
CA ASP A 220 -0.98 9.28 9.53
C ASP A 220 0.52 9.01 9.71
N ALA A 221 0.93 7.75 9.54
CA ALA A 221 2.34 7.35 9.59
C ALA A 221 3.14 7.66 8.32
N ASN A 222 2.53 8.26 7.29
CA ASN A 222 3.14 8.48 5.97
C ASN A 222 3.69 7.18 5.32
N TRP A 223 3.07 6.05 5.62
CA TRP A 223 3.41 4.76 5.02
C TRP A 223 2.63 4.51 3.74
N ARG A 224 3.15 3.59 2.91
CA ARG A 224 2.48 3.22 1.66
C ARG A 224 1.08 2.67 1.96
N LYS A 225 0.10 3.14 1.18
CA LYS A 225 -1.31 2.74 1.32
C LYS A 225 -1.44 1.20 1.33
N PRO A 226 -2.19 0.62 2.28
CA PRO A 226 -2.47 -0.81 2.29
C PRO A 226 -3.08 -1.32 0.97
N ILE A 227 -2.65 -2.51 0.54
CA ILE A 227 -3.02 -3.10 -0.74
C ILE A 227 -3.89 -4.34 -0.51
N LEU A 228 -5.11 -4.31 -1.04
CA LEU A 228 -6.02 -5.43 -1.07
C LEU A 228 -5.91 -6.22 -2.37
N THR A 229 -5.58 -7.50 -2.26
CA THR A 229 -5.52 -8.47 -3.36
C THR A 229 -6.51 -9.61 -3.12
N THR A 230 -7.02 -10.16 -4.20
CA THR A 230 -7.98 -11.28 -4.19
C THR A 230 -7.44 -12.35 -5.13
N LYS A 231 -7.50 -13.61 -4.71
CA LYS A 231 -7.24 -14.77 -5.55
C LYS A 231 -8.51 -15.59 -5.64
N SER A 232 -8.68 -16.26 -6.77
CA SER A 232 -9.71 -17.28 -6.98
C SER A 232 -9.04 -18.64 -7.11
N GLN A 233 -9.69 -19.69 -6.63
CA GLN A 233 -9.19 -21.08 -6.67
C GLN A 233 -7.84 -21.29 -5.95
N PRO A 234 -7.81 -21.28 -4.59
CA PRO A 234 -8.94 -21.04 -3.69
C PRO A 234 -9.24 -19.55 -3.52
N ASP A 235 -10.48 -19.25 -3.13
CA ASP A 235 -10.91 -17.89 -2.86
C ASP A 235 -10.22 -17.33 -1.62
N LYS A 236 -9.48 -16.25 -1.80
CA LYS A 236 -8.64 -15.68 -0.75
C LYS A 236 -8.56 -14.17 -0.87
N CYS A 237 -8.81 -13.48 0.24
CA CYS A 237 -8.61 -12.04 0.37
C CYS A 237 -7.33 -11.79 1.17
N THR A 238 -6.45 -10.92 0.65
CA THR A 238 -5.18 -10.58 1.30
C THR A 238 -5.00 -9.07 1.38
N LEU A 239 -4.89 -8.57 2.60
CA LEU A 239 -4.52 -7.19 2.91
C LEU A 239 -3.04 -7.13 3.26
N THR A 240 -2.27 -6.39 2.48
CA THR A 240 -0.84 -6.13 2.71
C THR A 240 -0.65 -4.70 3.18
N MET A 241 -0.04 -4.54 4.35
CA MET A 241 0.21 -3.26 5.02
C MET A 241 1.72 -3.04 5.14
N MET A 242 2.29 -2.21 4.27
CA MET A 242 3.73 -1.92 4.27
C MET A 242 4.08 -0.98 5.44
N LEU A 243 5.20 -1.24 6.12
CA LEU A 243 5.76 -0.41 7.19
C LEU A 243 6.79 0.60 6.67
N GLU A 244 7.05 0.58 5.35
CA GLU A 244 7.96 1.49 4.67
C GLU A 244 7.32 2.86 4.41
N SER A 245 8.13 3.90 4.66
CA SER A 245 7.82 5.28 4.29
C SER A 245 7.58 5.40 2.78
N VAL A 246 6.71 6.32 2.40
CA VAL A 246 6.59 6.75 0.99
C VAL A 246 7.82 7.55 0.54
N LEU A 247 8.61 8.06 1.50
CA LEU A 247 9.82 8.83 1.22
C LEU A 247 10.97 7.94 0.75
N ASP A 248 11.71 8.45 -0.23
CA ASP A 248 13.00 7.93 -0.60
C ASP A 248 14.02 8.15 0.54
N GLU A 249 14.91 7.19 0.79
CA GLU A 249 15.88 7.23 1.90
C GLU A 249 16.79 8.47 1.82
N GLN A 250 17.16 8.89 0.61
CA GLN A 250 17.98 10.09 0.40
C GLN A 250 17.20 11.37 0.72
N VAL A 251 15.90 11.39 0.40
CA VAL A 251 15.02 12.51 0.74
C VAL A 251 14.82 12.57 2.25
N GLU A 252 14.58 11.43 2.89
CA GLU A 252 14.41 11.32 4.35
C GLU A 252 15.64 11.86 5.09
N LYS A 253 16.84 11.42 4.67
CA LYS A 253 18.12 11.92 5.22
C LYS A 253 18.26 13.44 5.03
N THR A 254 17.99 13.93 3.83
CA THR A 254 18.10 15.36 3.51
C THR A 254 17.14 16.21 4.35
N LEU A 255 15.88 15.77 4.52
CA LEU A 255 14.90 16.45 5.34
C LEU A 255 15.29 16.41 6.82
N THR A 256 15.77 15.27 7.30
CA THR A 256 16.19 15.07 8.69
C THR A 256 17.42 15.89 9.05
N GLU A 257 18.41 15.97 8.16
CA GLU A 257 19.59 16.83 8.35
C GLU A 257 19.21 18.32 8.44
N LYS A 258 18.19 18.74 7.70
CA LYS A 258 17.77 20.14 7.64
C LYS A 258 16.84 20.57 8.76
N PHE A 259 15.88 19.72 9.12
CA PHE A 259 14.77 20.06 10.00
C PHE A 259 14.71 19.21 11.28
N GLY A 260 15.62 18.24 11.43
CA GLY A 260 15.60 17.24 12.50
C GLY A 260 14.65 16.08 12.21
N SER A 261 14.75 15.00 12.98
CA SER A 261 13.99 13.75 12.78
C SER A 261 12.47 13.92 12.95
N ASN A 262 12.03 14.90 13.74
CA ASN A 262 10.61 15.20 13.94
C ASN A 262 9.90 15.64 12.65
N ILE A 263 10.64 16.04 11.61
CA ILE A 263 10.04 16.47 10.34
C ILE A 263 9.26 15.33 9.65
N LEU A 264 9.64 14.08 9.89
CA LEU A 264 8.97 12.90 9.33
C LEU A 264 7.59 12.67 9.97
N HIS A 265 7.29 13.39 11.06
CA HIS A 265 6.05 13.29 11.83
C HIS A 265 5.20 14.57 11.78
N ILE A 266 5.50 15.51 10.88
CA ILE A 266 4.77 16.79 10.76
C ILE A 266 3.32 16.66 10.26
N GLY A 267 2.89 15.44 9.93
CA GLY A 267 1.55 15.09 9.50
C GLY A 267 1.42 14.84 7.99
N HIS A 268 0.25 14.36 7.60
CA HIS A 268 -0.03 13.74 6.30
C HIS A 268 0.17 14.66 5.07
N ASN A 269 -0.20 15.94 5.13
CA ASN A 269 -0.11 16.82 3.96
C ASN A 269 1.25 17.54 3.82
N PRO A 270 1.88 18.03 4.91
CA PRO A 270 3.14 18.76 4.76
C PRO A 270 4.31 17.87 4.31
N LEU A 271 4.36 16.59 4.72
CA LEU A 271 5.48 15.72 4.37
C LEU A 271 5.53 15.35 2.87
N PRO A 272 4.44 14.95 2.19
CA PRO A 272 4.45 14.78 0.74
C PRO A 272 4.77 16.07 -0.04
N ILE A 273 4.36 17.23 0.49
CA ILE A 273 4.73 18.53 -0.10
C ILE A 273 6.24 18.74 -0.01
N LEU A 274 6.86 18.45 1.15
CA LEU A 274 8.31 18.52 1.33
C LEU A 274 9.03 17.49 0.46
N ASN A 275 8.53 16.27 0.36
CA ASN A 275 9.05 15.24 -0.53
C ASN A 275 9.12 15.75 -1.97
N MET A 276 8.00 16.26 -2.48
CA MET A 276 7.92 16.72 -3.86
C MET A 276 8.73 17.99 -4.09
N ALA A 277 8.80 18.91 -3.11
CA ALA A 277 9.67 20.07 -3.18
C ALA A 277 11.17 19.69 -3.13
N CYS A 278 11.52 18.60 -2.47
CA CYS A 278 12.89 18.09 -2.40
C CYS A 278 13.32 17.45 -3.74
N VAL A 279 12.43 16.64 -4.33
CA VAL A 279 12.67 15.93 -5.59
C VAL A 279 12.59 16.89 -6.80
N ASP A 280 11.52 17.67 -6.92
CA ASP A 280 11.28 18.56 -8.06
C ASP A 280 11.99 19.91 -7.91
N GLY A 281 12.46 20.24 -6.71
CA GLY A 281 13.06 21.52 -6.34
C GLY A 281 12.10 22.61 -5.95
N SER A 282 10.92 22.60 -6.55
CA SER A 282 9.84 23.50 -6.20
C SER A 282 8.50 22.87 -6.55
N VAL A 283 7.48 23.22 -5.77
CA VAL A 283 6.10 22.81 -6.02
C VAL A 283 5.22 24.02 -6.30
N THR A 284 4.14 23.80 -7.02
CA THR A 284 3.08 24.80 -7.22
C THR A 284 1.78 24.28 -6.63
N ASN A 285 0.83 25.17 -6.39
CA ASN A 285 -0.50 24.75 -5.95
C ASN A 285 -1.16 23.81 -6.98
N GLU A 286 -0.92 24.03 -8.28
CA GLU A 286 -1.46 23.19 -9.35
C GLU A 286 -0.80 21.81 -9.41
N SER A 287 0.53 21.70 -9.23
CA SER A 287 1.21 20.39 -9.20
C SER A 287 0.77 19.55 -8.01
N LEU A 288 0.55 20.17 -6.85
CA LEU A 288 0.08 19.47 -5.65
C LEU A 288 -1.35 18.97 -5.76
N ARG A 289 -2.20 19.58 -6.60
CA ARG A 289 -3.60 19.18 -6.77
C ARG A 289 -3.76 17.76 -7.33
N TYR A 290 -2.77 17.28 -8.09
CA TYR A 290 -2.80 15.92 -8.67
C TYR A 290 -2.20 14.87 -7.74
N SER A 291 -1.44 15.29 -6.73
CA SER A 291 -0.71 14.40 -5.83
C SER A 291 -1.30 14.34 -4.43
N LEU A 292 -2.05 15.37 -4.03
CA LEU A 292 -2.75 15.43 -2.75
C LEU A 292 -4.25 15.28 -2.98
N ASP A 293 -4.88 14.41 -2.20
CA ASP A 293 -6.34 14.23 -2.17
C ASP A 293 -6.99 15.33 -1.29
N VAL A 294 -6.79 16.60 -1.66
CA VAL A 294 -7.19 17.77 -0.89
C VAL A 294 -7.69 18.88 -1.82
N HIS A 295 -8.72 19.62 -1.41
CA HIS A 295 -9.29 20.70 -2.21
C HIS A 295 -8.29 21.86 -2.40
N LYS A 296 -8.34 22.52 -3.56
CA LYS A 296 -7.38 23.58 -3.98
C LYS A 296 -7.20 24.70 -2.93
N ALA A 297 -8.30 25.13 -2.32
CA ALA A 297 -8.29 26.19 -1.30
C ALA A 297 -7.49 25.77 -0.06
N GLU A 298 -7.61 24.51 0.33
CA GLU A 298 -6.95 23.96 1.51
C GLU A 298 -5.46 23.71 1.25
N ILE A 299 -5.07 23.30 0.03
CA ILE A 299 -3.66 23.29 -0.40
C ILE A 299 -3.03 24.67 -0.22
N GLY A 300 -3.75 25.74 -0.58
CA GLY A 300 -3.30 27.12 -0.40
C GLY A 300 -3.05 27.48 1.07
N ASN A 301 -3.91 27.01 1.98
CA ASN A 301 -3.74 27.25 3.42
C ASN A 301 -2.56 26.47 4.00
N ILE A 302 -2.40 25.20 3.59
CA ILE A 302 -1.27 24.35 4.01
C ILE A 302 0.06 25.00 3.59
N LEU A 303 0.17 25.45 2.35
CA LEU A 303 1.39 26.11 1.84
C LEU A 303 1.72 27.39 2.63
N LYS A 304 0.72 28.22 2.95
CA LYS A 304 0.92 29.42 3.79
C LYS A 304 1.42 29.06 5.18
N GLU A 305 0.82 28.06 5.82
CA GLU A 305 1.26 27.59 7.14
C GLU A 305 2.67 27.00 7.12
N MET A 306 3.03 26.24 6.07
CA MET A 306 4.38 25.71 5.89
C MET A 306 5.41 26.82 5.68
N CYS A 307 5.06 27.89 4.95
CA CYS A 307 5.92 29.07 4.83
C CYS A 307 6.09 29.79 6.17
N LYS A 308 5.00 29.95 6.92
CA LYS A 308 5.03 30.56 8.26
C LYS A 308 5.92 29.78 9.24
N LYS A 309 5.93 28.45 9.13
CA LYS A 309 6.80 27.55 9.91
C LYS A 309 8.24 27.46 9.39
N GLY A 310 8.60 28.20 8.34
CA GLY A 310 9.96 28.22 7.77
C GLY A 310 10.34 26.96 6.99
N LEU A 311 9.38 26.09 6.67
CA LEU A 311 9.61 24.84 5.95
C LEU A 311 9.71 25.06 4.44
N LEU A 312 9.00 26.07 3.93
CA LEU A 312 8.98 26.48 2.54
C LEU A 312 9.21 27.98 2.39
N GLN A 313 9.79 28.37 1.28
CA GLN A 313 9.86 29.76 0.83
C GLN A 313 9.04 29.91 -0.45
N SER A 314 8.12 30.88 -0.47
CA SER A 314 7.37 31.24 -1.67
C SER A 314 8.20 32.14 -2.58
N GLU A 315 8.16 31.88 -3.88
CA GLU A 315 8.74 32.71 -4.93
C GLU A 315 7.72 33.01 -6.03
N GLY A 316 7.85 34.20 -6.64
CA GLY A 316 6.93 34.65 -7.68
C GLY A 316 5.58 35.16 -7.16
N HIS A 317 4.70 35.55 -8.09
CA HIS A 317 3.45 36.26 -7.79
C HIS A 317 2.27 35.62 -8.53
N GLY A 318 1.10 35.59 -7.86
CA GLY A 318 -0.17 35.17 -8.47
C GLY A 318 -0.23 33.69 -8.85
N ARG A 319 -0.64 33.40 -10.09
CA ARG A 319 -0.86 32.01 -10.56
C ARG A 319 0.45 31.21 -10.74
N GLY A 320 1.60 31.88 -10.79
CA GLY A 320 2.91 31.27 -10.96
C GLY A 320 3.72 31.11 -9.68
N THR A 321 3.11 31.31 -8.50
CA THR A 321 3.85 31.18 -7.24
C THR A 321 4.34 29.75 -7.04
N THR A 322 5.65 29.62 -6.91
CA THR A 322 6.35 28.37 -6.59
C THR A 322 6.78 28.36 -5.14
N TYR A 323 6.93 27.18 -4.56
CA TYR A 323 7.34 26.98 -3.18
C TYR A 323 8.53 26.02 -3.16
N ARG A 324 9.61 26.41 -2.50
CA ARG A 324 10.84 25.60 -2.40
C ARG A 324 11.30 25.44 -0.97
N ILE A 325 12.10 24.42 -0.70
CA ILE A 325 12.74 24.25 0.60
C ILE A 325 13.90 25.27 0.71
N PRO A 326 13.92 26.17 1.72
CA PRO A 326 14.90 27.26 1.79
C PRO A 326 16.35 26.75 1.82
N GLY A 327 17.18 27.14 0.87
CA GLY A 327 18.61 26.73 0.86
C GLY A 327 18.85 25.25 0.58
N LEU A 328 17.88 24.52 0.05
CA LEU A 328 18.09 23.18 -0.50
C LEU A 328 18.28 23.29 -2.03
N LYS A 329 19.31 22.65 -2.58
CA LYS A 329 19.46 22.44 -4.02
C LYS A 329 18.78 21.12 -4.39
N ASN A 330 18.12 21.04 -5.54
CA ASN A 330 17.40 19.83 -5.99
C ASN A 330 18.27 18.59 -5.87
N ILE A 331 17.68 17.50 -5.40
CA ILE A 331 18.28 16.17 -5.54
C ILE A 331 18.13 15.79 -7.01
N THR A 332 19.18 15.95 -7.82
CA THR A 332 19.14 15.51 -9.22
C THR A 332 18.91 14.00 -9.28
N ALA A 333 18.03 13.56 -10.19
CA ALA A 333 17.66 12.16 -10.43
C ALA A 333 18.86 11.21 -10.70
N ALA A 334 20.05 11.73 -10.97
CA ALA A 334 21.28 10.96 -11.08
C ALA A 334 21.74 10.31 -9.75
N ASN A 335 21.33 10.85 -8.59
CA ASN A 335 21.71 10.31 -7.28
C ASN A 335 20.74 9.22 -6.76
N ILE A 336 19.59 9.05 -7.41
CA ILE A 336 18.58 8.02 -7.07
C ILE A 336 18.97 6.68 -7.74
N ALA A 337 19.68 6.72 -8.87
CA ALA A 337 20.09 5.52 -9.61
C ALA A 337 21.24 4.73 -8.96
N THR A 338 21.93 5.28 -7.95
CA THR A 338 23.11 4.64 -7.32
C THR A 338 22.79 3.80 -6.10
N SER A 339 21.58 3.88 -5.53
CA SER A 339 21.15 3.05 -4.39
C SER A 339 20.65 1.66 -4.82
N ASP A 340 20.28 1.47 -6.09
CA ASP A 340 19.71 0.22 -6.60
C ASP A 340 20.75 -0.83 -7.07
N ILE A 341 22.06 -0.59 -6.90
CA ILE A 341 23.12 -1.50 -7.42
C ILE A 341 23.77 -2.38 -6.34
N ASN A 342 23.54 -2.15 -5.04
CA ASN A 342 24.28 -2.88 -4.00
C ASN A 342 23.52 -4.02 -3.29
N VAL A 343 22.37 -4.44 -3.77
CA VAL A 343 21.71 -5.67 -3.28
C VAL A 343 21.14 -6.45 -4.46
N VAL A 344 21.93 -7.40 -4.97
CA VAL A 344 21.57 -8.67 -5.64
C VAL A 344 22.68 -9.02 -6.65
N THR A 345 23.74 -9.66 -6.16
CA THR A 345 24.49 -10.67 -6.94
C THR A 345 24.95 -11.78 -6.01
N SER A 346 23.99 -12.52 -5.46
CA SER A 346 24.23 -13.87 -4.97
C SER A 346 23.17 -14.81 -5.54
N GLY A 347 23.53 -15.45 -6.64
CA GLY A 347 22.81 -16.59 -7.20
C GLY A 347 21.82 -16.23 -8.31
N ILE A 348 22.29 -16.32 -9.56
CA ILE A 348 21.65 -17.08 -10.64
C ILE A 348 22.75 -17.35 -11.67
N ASN A 349 23.25 -18.60 -11.65
CA ASN A 349 24.00 -19.19 -12.76
C ASN A 349 22.98 -19.66 -13.80
N ILE A 350 22.86 -18.95 -14.93
CA ILE A 350 22.33 -19.54 -16.16
C ILE A 350 23.22 -19.09 -17.30
N ALA A 351 23.97 -20.06 -17.84
CA ALA A 351 24.73 -19.94 -19.06
C ALA A 351 23.77 -19.78 -20.26
N THR A 352 24.10 -18.90 -21.20
CA THR A 352 23.93 -19.14 -22.65
C THR A 352 24.63 -18.03 -23.46
N SER A 353 25.73 -18.44 -24.10
CA SER A 353 26.26 -18.04 -25.42
C SER A 353 26.39 -16.56 -25.81
N ASP A 354 27.64 -16.09 -25.76
CA ASP A 354 28.39 -15.36 -26.80
C ASP A 354 27.60 -14.59 -27.88
N ILE A 355 27.51 -13.26 -27.72
CA ILE A 355 27.64 -12.31 -28.84
C ILE A 355 28.49 -11.12 -28.36
N ASN A 356 29.77 -11.13 -28.77
CA ASN A 356 30.67 -9.98 -28.73
C ASN A 356 30.20 -8.93 -29.75
N ILE A 357 29.71 -7.77 -29.28
CA ILE A 357 29.72 -6.53 -30.09
C ILE A 357 30.34 -5.44 -29.22
N ALA A 358 31.53 -5.02 -29.64
CA ALA A 358 32.29 -3.91 -29.10
C ALA A 358 31.51 -2.60 -29.20
N THR A 359 31.35 -1.90 -28.07
CA THR A 359 30.98 -0.49 -28.01
C THR A 359 32.24 0.36 -28.21
N PRO A 360 32.31 1.27 -29.19
CA PRO A 360 33.39 2.24 -29.20
C PRO A 360 33.11 3.30 -28.13
N ASP A 361 34.18 3.68 -27.42
CA ASP A 361 34.23 4.77 -26.46
C ASP A 361 33.61 6.05 -27.02
N ILE A 362 32.51 6.50 -26.40
CA ILE A 362 32.05 7.88 -26.52
C ILE A 362 32.00 8.45 -25.11
N ASN A 363 33.17 8.96 -24.69
CA ASN A 363 33.25 9.97 -23.65
C ASN A 363 32.57 11.24 -24.16
N VAL A 364 31.34 11.50 -23.71
CA VAL A 364 30.73 12.83 -23.82
C VAL A 364 30.36 13.31 -22.43
N ALA A 365 31.12 14.33 -22.02
CA ALA A 365 31.06 15.02 -20.76
C ALA A 365 29.65 15.44 -20.36
N THR A 366 29.39 15.24 -19.07
CA THR A 366 28.33 15.90 -18.30
C THR A 366 28.45 17.42 -18.45
N SER A 367 27.49 18.03 -19.15
CA SER A 367 27.30 19.46 -19.13
C SER A 367 25.81 19.82 -19.09
N ASP A 368 25.53 20.79 -18.24
CA ASP A 368 24.25 21.34 -17.86
C ASP A 368 23.29 21.72 -18.99
N THR A 369 22.03 21.86 -18.57
CA THR A 369 20.89 22.58 -19.18
C THR A 369 19.88 21.74 -19.95
N LYS A 370 18.60 21.95 -19.59
CA LYS A 370 17.41 21.81 -20.44
C LYS A 370 17.57 22.67 -21.72
N ARG A 371 18.53 22.35 -22.59
CA ARG A 371 18.56 22.87 -23.95
C ARG A 371 17.58 22.05 -24.77
N ARG A 372 16.57 22.74 -25.30
CA ARG A 372 15.66 22.21 -26.31
C ARG A 372 16.51 21.62 -27.45
N MET A 373 16.54 20.29 -27.54
CA MET A 373 17.26 19.59 -28.60
C MET A 373 16.67 20.06 -29.94
N LYS A 374 17.53 20.52 -30.85
CA LYS A 374 17.12 20.94 -32.19
C LYS A 374 16.48 19.75 -32.92
N TYR A 375 15.54 20.05 -33.81
CA TYR A 375 14.80 19.02 -34.54
C TYR A 375 15.74 18.11 -35.33
N GLU A 376 16.76 18.68 -35.95
CA GLU A 376 17.76 17.96 -36.76
C GLU A 376 18.51 16.93 -35.92
N THR A 377 18.95 17.32 -34.72
CA THR A 377 19.62 16.41 -33.77
C THR A 377 18.70 15.29 -33.30
N MET A 378 17.42 15.59 -33.07
CA MET A 378 16.44 14.59 -32.66
C MET A 378 16.11 13.61 -33.79
N ARG A 379 15.99 14.12 -35.02
CA ARG A 379 15.77 13.33 -36.22
C ARG A 379 16.91 12.35 -36.45
N ASP A 380 18.16 12.84 -36.46
CA ASP A 380 19.32 12.00 -36.75
C ASP A 380 19.51 10.90 -35.69
N LEU A 381 19.16 11.19 -34.44
CA LEU A 381 19.18 10.23 -33.34
C LEU A 381 18.09 9.15 -33.52
N ILE A 382 16.85 9.53 -33.85
CA ILE A 382 15.77 8.57 -34.13
C ILE A 382 16.10 7.71 -35.35
N THR A 383 16.59 8.30 -36.44
CA THR A 383 16.95 7.56 -37.67
C THR A 383 18.02 6.48 -37.42
N ARG A 384 19.00 6.74 -36.53
CA ARG A 384 20.06 5.79 -36.18
C ARG A 384 19.55 4.62 -35.34
N ILE A 385 18.59 4.88 -34.46
CA ILE A 385 18.06 3.90 -33.51
C ILE A 385 17.01 3.00 -34.16
N VAL A 386 16.23 3.55 -35.08
CA VAL A 386 15.03 2.91 -35.64
C VAL A 386 15.35 2.19 -36.95
N ASN A 387 16.40 1.37 -36.98
CA ASN A 387 16.80 0.58 -38.17
C ASN A 387 15.86 -0.61 -38.43
N ASN A 388 15.15 -1.07 -37.39
CA ASN A 388 14.12 -2.10 -37.46
C ASN A 388 12.76 -1.51 -37.03
N TRP A 389 11.68 -2.28 -37.16
CA TRP A 389 10.36 -1.87 -36.70
C TRP A 389 10.35 -1.66 -35.18
N THR A 390 10.38 -0.40 -34.75
CA THR A 390 10.47 0.01 -33.35
C THR A 390 9.17 0.70 -32.91
N SER A 391 8.66 0.38 -31.72
CA SER A 391 7.43 0.98 -31.22
C SER A 391 7.68 2.41 -30.72
N LEU A 392 6.62 3.23 -30.62
CA LEU A 392 6.73 4.57 -30.04
C LEU A 392 7.26 4.54 -28.59
N ALA A 393 6.90 3.51 -27.81
CA ALA A 393 7.34 3.36 -26.44
C ALA A 393 8.86 3.16 -26.38
N ASP A 394 9.40 2.29 -27.25
CA ASP A 394 10.84 2.01 -27.30
C ASP A 394 11.62 3.23 -27.80
N ILE A 395 11.11 3.94 -28.82
CA ILE A 395 11.72 5.20 -29.30
C ILE A 395 11.78 6.22 -28.15
N SER A 396 10.69 6.37 -27.40
CA SER A 396 10.59 7.30 -26.27
C SER A 396 11.65 7.04 -25.20
N VAL A 397 11.88 5.77 -24.87
CA VAL A 397 12.92 5.33 -23.92
C VAL A 397 14.31 5.63 -24.47
N LEU A 398 14.59 5.24 -25.72
CA LEU A 398 15.93 5.36 -26.31
C LEU A 398 16.37 6.81 -26.57
N VAL A 399 15.42 7.72 -26.77
CA VAL A 399 15.71 9.15 -26.99
C VAL A 399 15.46 10.02 -25.76
N CYS A 400 15.02 9.42 -24.64
CA CYS A 400 14.66 10.09 -23.39
C CYS A 400 13.69 11.28 -23.60
N ARG A 401 12.59 11.04 -24.32
CA ARG A 401 11.56 12.07 -24.61
C ARG A 401 10.15 11.55 -24.42
N ASN A 402 9.24 12.46 -24.08
CA ASN A 402 7.83 12.16 -23.87
C ASN A 402 7.19 11.53 -25.14
N PRO A 403 6.47 10.39 -25.04
CA PRO A 403 5.84 9.72 -26.18
C PRO A 403 4.84 10.60 -26.93
N THR A 404 4.08 11.42 -26.20
CA THR A 404 3.07 12.34 -26.76
C THR A 404 3.75 13.44 -27.58
N TYR A 405 4.87 13.98 -27.12
CA TYR A 405 5.65 14.96 -27.88
C TYR A 405 6.19 14.36 -29.18
N LEU A 406 6.76 13.15 -29.12
CA LEU A 406 7.28 12.45 -30.29
C LEU A 406 6.17 12.17 -31.31
N ARG A 407 5.04 11.64 -30.85
CA ARG A 407 3.86 11.34 -31.68
C ARG A 407 3.28 12.59 -32.34
N ASN A 408 3.22 13.71 -31.64
CA ASN A 408 2.49 14.90 -32.12
C ASN A 408 3.36 15.87 -32.92
N HIS A 409 4.67 15.92 -32.66
CA HIS A 409 5.54 16.98 -33.22
C HIS A 409 6.75 16.49 -34.00
N ILE A 410 7.27 15.29 -33.70
CA ILE A 410 8.54 14.83 -34.28
C ILE A 410 8.29 13.79 -35.37
N LEU A 411 7.64 12.68 -35.03
CA LEU A 411 7.41 11.58 -35.98
C LEU A 411 6.59 12.01 -37.20
N PRO A 412 5.49 12.81 -37.08
CA PRO A 412 4.74 13.26 -38.25
C PRO A 412 5.60 14.05 -39.23
N ARG A 413 6.53 14.87 -38.70
CA ARG A 413 7.44 15.67 -39.51
C ARG A 413 8.47 14.80 -40.21
N MET A 414 9.03 13.81 -39.52
CA MET A 414 9.98 12.84 -40.11
C MET A 414 9.32 11.95 -41.18
N ILE A 415 8.04 11.62 -41.02
CA ILE A 415 7.26 10.87 -42.02
C ILE A 415 7.00 11.75 -43.25
N ALA A 416 6.61 13.01 -43.05
CA ALA A 416 6.40 13.97 -44.14
C ALA A 416 7.70 14.25 -44.92
N GLU A 417 8.84 14.26 -44.22
CA GLU A 417 10.19 14.40 -44.81
C GLU A 417 10.72 13.08 -45.42
N GLY A 418 9.95 11.99 -45.36
CA GLY A 418 10.31 10.69 -45.93
C GLY A 418 11.45 9.95 -45.21
N SER A 419 11.84 10.40 -44.00
CA SER A 419 12.93 9.83 -43.21
C SER A 419 12.50 8.63 -42.36
N LEU A 420 11.19 8.48 -42.10
CA LEU A 420 10.57 7.36 -41.39
C LEU A 420 9.39 6.79 -42.16
N GLU A 421 9.19 5.48 -42.06
CA GLU A 421 8.01 4.77 -42.54
C GLU A 421 7.22 4.17 -41.37
N MET A 422 5.90 4.04 -41.57
CA MET A 422 4.96 3.48 -40.60
C MET A 422 4.61 2.04 -40.99
N MET A 423 4.51 1.15 -40.01
CA MET A 423 4.12 -0.24 -40.22
C MET A 423 2.67 -0.35 -40.75
N PHE A 424 1.79 0.54 -40.29
CA PHE A 424 0.41 0.66 -40.77
C PHE A 424 0.15 2.08 -41.28
N PRO A 425 0.52 2.43 -42.54
CA PRO A 425 0.37 3.77 -43.09
C PRO A 425 -1.07 4.27 -43.16
N ASN A 426 -2.02 3.37 -43.44
CA ASN A 426 -3.44 3.69 -43.58
C ASN A 426 -4.18 3.82 -42.23
N LEU A 427 -3.52 3.46 -41.12
CA LEU A 427 -4.09 3.47 -39.77
C LEU A 427 -3.07 4.06 -38.78
N PRO A 428 -2.87 5.39 -38.77
CA PRO A 428 -1.80 6.02 -38.01
C PRO A 428 -1.89 5.78 -36.50
N ASN A 429 -3.11 5.56 -35.98
CA ASN A 429 -3.39 5.29 -34.57
C ASN A 429 -3.52 3.79 -34.23
N HIS A 430 -3.04 2.88 -35.10
CA HIS A 430 -3.11 1.44 -34.82
C HIS A 430 -2.38 1.08 -33.50
N PRO A 431 -2.97 0.24 -32.61
CA PRO A 431 -2.37 -0.12 -31.32
C PRO A 431 -0.97 -0.75 -31.42
N GLN A 432 -0.68 -1.43 -32.53
CA GLN A 432 0.63 -2.05 -32.80
C GLN A 432 1.51 -1.23 -33.76
N GLN A 433 1.29 0.09 -33.88
CA GLN A 433 2.08 0.94 -34.78
C GLN A 433 3.57 0.92 -34.43
N LYS A 434 4.40 0.71 -35.44
CA LYS A 434 5.87 0.76 -35.36
C LYS A 434 6.42 1.63 -36.48
N TYR A 435 7.63 2.14 -36.26
CA TYR A 435 8.32 3.02 -37.20
C TYR A 435 9.63 2.37 -37.62
N LYS A 436 10.09 2.65 -38.84
CA LYS A 436 11.39 2.20 -39.37
C LYS A 436 12.04 3.35 -40.16
N SER A 437 13.37 3.48 -40.10
CA SER A 437 14.11 4.46 -40.89
C SER A 437 14.14 4.05 -42.36
N LYS A 438 13.92 5.03 -43.24
CA LYS A 438 14.00 4.84 -44.69
C LYS A 438 15.39 5.26 -45.15
N SER A 439 16.21 4.31 -45.59
CA SER A 439 17.51 4.62 -46.20
C SER A 439 17.29 5.50 -47.42
N ILE A 440 17.84 6.72 -47.43
CA ILE A 440 17.81 7.59 -48.60
C ILE A 440 18.72 6.94 -49.66
N SER A 441 18.12 6.33 -50.68
CA SER A 441 18.86 5.93 -51.88
C SER A 441 19.40 7.20 -52.55
N GLN A 442 20.73 7.34 -52.61
CA GLN A 442 21.40 8.31 -53.47
C GLN A 442 21.11 7.95 -54.94
N ALA A 443 19.97 8.39 -55.47
CA ALA A 443 19.65 8.26 -56.89
C ALA A 443 18.58 9.30 -57.28
N SER A 444 18.94 10.59 -57.30
CA SER A 444 18.27 11.66 -58.08
C SER A 444 19.00 13.00 -57.92
N ILE A 445 20.30 13.03 -58.20
CA ILE A 445 21.01 14.28 -58.54
C ILE A 445 21.88 13.96 -59.76
N HIS A 446 21.27 13.96 -60.94
CA HIS A 446 21.86 14.26 -62.25
C HIS A 446 20.89 13.81 -63.36
N GLN A 447 19.90 14.65 -63.66
CA GLN A 447 19.40 14.86 -65.02
C GLN A 447 18.43 16.05 -65.01
N LYS A 448 19.00 17.24 -65.15
CA LYS A 448 18.45 18.43 -65.83
C LYS A 448 19.57 19.47 -65.88
N ALA A 449 20.46 19.28 -66.84
CA ALA A 449 21.03 20.36 -67.64
C ALA A 449 20.41 20.20 -69.04
#